data_AF-A0A961F9G7-F1
#
_entry.id   AF-A0A961F9G7-F1
#
_cell.length_a   1.000
_cell.length_b   1.000
_cell.length_c   1.000
_cell.angle_alpha   90.00
_cell.angle_beta   90.00
_cell.angle_gamma   90.00
#
_symmetry.space_group_name_H-M   'P 1'
#
loop_
_entity.id
_entity.type
_entity.pdbx_description
1 polymer ?
#
loop_
_entity_poly.entity_id
_entity_poly.type
_entity_poly.pdbx_seq_one_letter_code
_entity_poly.pdbx_strand_id
1 'polypeptide(L)'
;STQSPHGGFGAVNRDAGYNQWNLSGVGILGLQTLGSGKTGSVRKGLRFLTEFLTAEPLDWDRNANLYSWYYMTQCYFQQGGADWAFYNAQFLPQLLGNQQQDGSWREERPNSTIASTSPAGADRSIYRQALCTLMLEVYYRYLKVADREEGSIFQR
;
A
#
# COMPACT_ATOMS: atom_id res chain seq x y z
N SER A 1 11.26 7.85 10.73
CA SER A 1 10.40 6.90 11.47
C SER A 1 11.26 5.73 11.92
N THR A 2 11.00 5.14 13.09
CA THR A 2 11.82 4.06 13.69
C THR A 2 11.07 2.74 13.64
N GLN A 3 11.74 1.66 13.22
CA GLN A 3 11.16 0.32 13.18
C GLN A 3 10.83 -0.18 14.60
N SER A 4 9.67 -0.81 14.80
CA SER A 4 9.29 -1.42 16.08
C SER A 4 10.02 -2.74 16.33
N PRO A 5 10.05 -3.21 17.60
CA PRO A 5 10.43 -4.59 17.90
C PRO A 5 9.62 -5.63 17.11
N HIS A 6 8.34 -5.33 16.82
CA HIS A 6 7.43 -6.16 16.04
C HIS A 6 7.60 -6.01 14.51
N GLY A 7 8.39 -5.05 14.03
CA GLY A 7 8.74 -4.87 12.62
C GLY A 7 8.05 -3.71 11.89
N GLY A 8 6.93 -3.18 12.41
CA GLY A 8 6.19 -2.06 11.79
C GLY A 8 6.89 -0.70 11.93
N PHE A 9 6.55 0.26 11.05
CA PHE A 9 7.02 1.65 11.12
C PHE A 9 5.86 2.60 11.45
N GLY A 10 6.12 3.59 12.30
CA GLY A 10 5.08 4.47 12.85
C GLY A 10 5.64 5.59 13.74
N ALA A 11 4.74 6.23 14.49
CA ALA A 11 5.09 7.23 15.51
C ALA A 11 5.77 6.57 16.74
N VAL A 12 6.38 7.39 17.60
CA VAL A 12 7.14 6.93 18.78
C VAL A 12 6.20 6.40 19.87
N ASN A 13 5.03 7.01 20.05
CA ASN A 13 4.07 6.62 21.08
C ASN A 13 3.00 5.68 20.48
N ARG A 14 3.27 4.37 20.53
CA ARG A 14 2.55 3.33 19.79
C ARG A 14 1.18 2.93 20.33
N ASP A 15 0.92 3.21 21.60
CA ASP A 15 -0.35 2.87 22.25
C ASP A 15 -1.38 4.00 22.15
N ALA A 16 -0.97 5.16 21.63
CA ALA A 16 -1.79 6.37 21.64
C ALA A 16 -2.82 6.47 20.49
N GLY A 17 -2.98 5.46 19.62
CA GLY A 17 -3.91 5.61 18.48
C GLY A 17 -4.14 4.38 17.61
N TYR A 18 -5.32 4.35 16.97
CA TYR A 18 -5.88 3.22 16.20
C TYR A 18 -5.25 3.00 14.80
N ASN A 19 -4.21 3.73 14.40
CA ASN A 19 -3.71 3.69 13.01
C ASN A 19 -2.19 3.86 12.87
N GLN A 20 -1.45 3.38 13.87
CA GLN A 20 -0.01 3.57 14.06
C GLN A 20 0.88 2.99 12.95
N TRP A 21 0.32 2.06 12.17
CA TRP A 21 1.07 1.21 11.23
C TRP A 21 0.94 1.65 9.78
N ASN A 22 0.14 2.68 9.53
CA ASN A 22 -0.17 3.24 8.23
C ASN A 22 1.08 3.77 7.48
N LEU A 23 2.20 3.99 8.19
CA LEU A 23 3.51 4.38 7.67
C LEU A 23 4.46 3.19 7.39
N SER A 24 4.05 1.95 7.66
CA SER A 24 4.92 0.78 7.45
C SER A 24 5.30 0.60 5.98
N GLY A 25 4.35 0.79 5.05
CA GLY A 25 4.62 0.71 3.62
C GLY A 25 5.69 1.72 3.15
N VAL A 26 5.59 2.98 3.58
CA VAL A 26 6.57 4.02 3.19
C VAL A 26 7.94 3.78 3.82
N GLY A 27 7.98 3.31 5.07
CA GLY A 27 9.23 2.98 5.75
C GLY A 27 9.98 1.83 5.06
N ILE A 28 9.26 0.78 4.67
CA ILE A 28 9.84 -0.36 3.95
C ILE A 28 10.28 0.06 2.55
N LEU A 29 9.45 0.78 1.80
CA LEU A 29 9.80 1.26 0.46
C LEU A 29 11.05 2.16 0.49
N GLY A 30 11.15 3.04 1.48
CA GLY A 30 12.35 3.87 1.68
C GLY A 30 13.59 3.03 1.90
N LEU A 31 13.51 1.96 2.69
CA LEU A 31 14.61 1.03 2.91
C LEU A 31 14.95 0.21 1.65
N GLN A 32 13.95 -0.22 0.88
CA GLN A 32 14.16 -0.91 -0.40
C GLN A 32 14.88 -0.02 -1.42
N THR A 33 14.59 1.28 -1.40
CA THR A 33 15.10 2.25 -2.39
C THR A 33 16.45 2.85 -2.01
N LEU A 34 16.66 3.17 -0.73
CA LEU A 34 17.88 3.82 -0.22
C LEU A 34 18.91 2.83 0.36
N GLY A 35 18.47 1.63 0.71
CA GLY A 35 19.34 0.57 1.23
C GLY A 35 19.98 -0.25 0.11
N SER A 36 21.04 -0.99 0.43
CA SER A 36 21.73 -1.94 -0.46
C SER A 36 20.90 -3.20 -0.80
N GLY A 37 19.58 -3.12 -0.89
CA GLY A 37 18.67 -4.24 -1.14
C GLY A 37 18.03 -4.87 0.12
N LYS A 38 17.72 -6.18 0.07
CA LYS A 38 16.90 -6.96 1.03
C LYS A 38 17.52 -7.07 2.43
N THR A 39 17.48 -6.00 3.21
CA THR A 39 17.96 -5.98 4.60
C THR A 39 17.05 -6.76 5.55
N GLY A 40 17.57 -7.16 6.72
CA GLY A 40 16.76 -7.78 7.78
C GLY A 40 15.57 -6.93 8.22
N SER A 41 15.70 -5.60 8.15
CA SER A 41 14.63 -4.66 8.46
C SER A 41 13.48 -4.71 7.44
N VAL A 42 13.78 -4.81 6.14
CA VAL A 42 12.75 -4.98 5.09
C VAL A 42 11.95 -6.26 5.33
N ARG A 43 12.64 -7.38 5.60
CA ARG A 43 11.98 -8.68 5.87
C ARG A 43 11.10 -8.64 7.12
N LYS A 44 11.56 -8.02 8.20
CA LYS A 44 10.76 -7.84 9.43
C LYS A 44 9.54 -6.96 9.18
N GLY A 45 9.69 -5.89 8.41
CA GLY A 45 8.58 -4.98 8.06
C GLY A 45 7.53 -5.64 7.19
N LEU A 46 7.94 -6.40 6.16
CA LEU A 46 7.02 -7.14 5.30
C LEU A 46 6.25 -8.21 6.06
N ARG A 47 6.92 -8.98 6.92
CA ARG A 47 6.25 -9.97 7.77
C ARG A 47 5.20 -9.31 8.66
N PHE A 48 5.56 -8.21 9.32
CA PHE A 48 4.63 -7.44 10.15
C PHE A 48 3.41 -6.98 9.34
N LEU A 49 3.61 -6.39 8.16
CA LEU A 49 2.49 -5.97 7.31
C LEU A 49 1.64 -7.14 6.83
N THR A 50 2.25 -8.28 6.55
CA THR A 50 1.53 -9.49 6.10
C THR A 50 0.65 -10.03 7.22
N GLU A 51 1.17 -10.11 8.44
CA GLU A 51 0.42 -10.51 9.63
C GLU A 51 -0.73 -9.52 9.90
N PHE A 52 -0.45 -8.21 9.83
CA PHE A 52 -1.46 -7.17 9.99
C PHE A 52 -2.59 -7.30 8.96
N LEU A 53 -2.26 -7.45 7.67
CA LEU A 53 -3.24 -7.59 6.59
C LEU A 53 -3.96 -8.95 6.60
N THR A 54 -3.40 -9.96 7.26
CA THR A 54 -4.09 -11.23 7.48
C THR A 54 -5.15 -11.09 8.58
N ALA A 55 -4.82 -10.37 9.66
CA ALA A 55 -5.75 -10.10 10.74
C ALA A 55 -6.85 -9.08 10.33
N GLU A 56 -6.48 -8.09 9.53
CA GLU A 56 -7.35 -7.04 9.02
C GLU A 56 -7.22 -6.90 7.49
N PRO A 57 -7.91 -7.76 6.71
CA PRO A 57 -7.88 -7.70 5.25
C PRO A 57 -8.34 -6.35 4.70
N LEU A 58 -7.88 -6.03 3.50
CA LEU A 58 -8.23 -4.79 2.83
C LEU A 58 -9.72 -4.74 2.46
N ASP A 59 -10.40 -3.69 2.94
CA ASP A 59 -11.82 -3.47 2.75
C ASP A 59 -12.07 -1.97 2.49
N TRP A 60 -12.59 -1.66 1.31
CA TRP A 60 -12.86 -0.28 0.87
C TRP A 60 -13.79 0.49 1.79
N ASP A 61 -14.81 -0.19 2.33
CA ASP A 61 -15.87 0.42 3.13
C ASP A 61 -15.52 0.51 4.60
N ARG A 62 -14.61 -0.34 5.09
CA ARG A 62 -14.25 -0.40 6.51
C ARG A 62 -12.93 0.28 6.82
N ASN A 63 -11.86 -0.07 6.10
CA ASN A 63 -10.49 0.24 6.52
C ASN A 63 -9.59 0.81 5.41
N ALA A 64 -10.13 1.22 4.25
CA ALA A 64 -9.33 1.86 3.21
C ALA A 64 -8.66 3.16 3.68
N ASN A 65 -7.33 3.13 3.75
CA ASN A 65 -6.50 4.32 3.86
C ASN A 65 -5.69 4.42 2.57
N LEU A 66 -6.16 5.23 1.62
CA LEU A 66 -5.63 5.22 0.25
C LEU A 66 -4.17 5.66 0.19
N TYR A 67 -3.74 6.56 1.08
CA TYR A 67 -2.33 6.95 1.19
C TYR A 67 -1.47 5.75 1.59
N SER A 68 -1.89 5.02 2.62
CA SER A 68 -1.18 3.84 3.07
C SER A 68 -1.23 2.70 2.06
N TRP A 69 -2.36 2.50 1.39
CA TRP A 69 -2.48 1.51 0.32
C TRP A 69 -1.55 1.84 -0.84
N TYR A 70 -1.40 3.10 -1.21
CA TYR A 70 -0.45 3.53 -2.23
C TYR A 70 1.00 3.13 -1.91
N TYR A 71 1.46 3.38 -0.69
CA TYR A 71 2.81 2.97 -0.29
C TYR A 71 2.96 1.46 -0.08
N MET A 72 1.94 0.79 0.43
CA MET A 72 1.94 -0.68 0.54
C MET A 72 2.00 -1.33 -0.84
N THR A 73 1.26 -0.82 -1.81
CA THR A 73 1.28 -1.29 -3.21
C THR A 73 2.69 -1.23 -3.76
N GLN A 74 3.37 -0.10 -3.66
CA GLN A 74 4.75 0.04 -4.13
C GLN A 74 5.74 -0.86 -3.38
N CYS A 75 5.61 -0.97 -2.05
CA CYS A 75 6.46 -1.81 -1.21
C CYS A 75 6.35 -3.30 -1.59
N TYR A 76 5.12 -3.82 -1.67
CA TYR A 76 4.87 -5.21 -2.05
C TYR A 76 5.22 -5.47 -3.51
N PHE A 77 4.96 -4.51 -4.41
CA PHE A 77 5.33 -4.63 -5.82
C PHE A 77 6.86 -4.70 -6.00
N GLN A 78 7.64 -3.83 -5.33
CA GLN A 78 9.10 -3.90 -5.37
C GLN A 78 9.64 -5.20 -4.79
N GLN A 79 8.99 -5.74 -3.76
CA GLN A 79 9.36 -7.03 -3.18
C GLN A 79 9.11 -8.20 -4.16
N GLY A 80 8.00 -8.16 -4.89
CA GLY A 80 7.63 -9.17 -5.89
C GLY A 80 7.24 -10.53 -5.30
N GLY A 81 7.19 -11.55 -6.16
CA GLY A 81 6.99 -12.95 -5.77
C GLY A 81 5.69 -13.20 -4.97
N ALA A 82 5.78 -14.06 -3.96
CA ALA A 82 4.65 -14.42 -3.11
C ALA A 82 4.11 -13.24 -2.29
N ASP A 83 4.98 -12.31 -1.87
CA ASP A 83 4.58 -11.12 -1.12
C ASP A 83 3.67 -10.23 -1.99
N TRP A 84 4.04 -9.99 -3.25
CA TRP A 84 3.19 -9.27 -4.20
C TRP A 84 1.89 -10.01 -4.48
N ALA A 85 1.95 -11.33 -4.72
CA ALA A 85 0.75 -12.12 -4.99
C ALA A 85 -0.27 -12.05 -3.84
N PHE A 86 0.20 -12.13 -2.58
CA PHE A 86 -0.61 -11.99 -1.38
C PHE A 86 -1.31 -10.63 -1.32
N TYR A 87 -0.55 -9.54 -1.47
CA TYR A 87 -1.11 -8.20 -1.37
C TYR A 87 -2.08 -7.90 -2.53
N ASN A 88 -1.67 -8.27 -3.74
CA ASN A 88 -2.43 -7.95 -4.95
C ASN A 88 -3.79 -8.64 -5.00
N ALA A 89 -3.87 -9.88 -4.50
CA ALA A 89 -5.12 -10.62 -4.39
C ALA A 89 -6.17 -9.92 -3.49
N GLN A 90 -5.73 -9.05 -2.58
CA GLN A 90 -6.62 -8.28 -1.71
C GLN A 90 -6.89 -6.88 -2.24
N PHE A 91 -5.85 -6.17 -2.65
CA PHE A 91 -5.92 -4.76 -3.04
C PHE A 91 -6.65 -4.56 -4.38
N LEU A 92 -6.30 -5.35 -5.41
CA LEU A 92 -6.80 -5.10 -6.77
C LEU A 92 -8.32 -5.23 -6.89
N PRO A 93 -8.98 -6.25 -6.30
CA PRO A 93 -10.44 -6.34 -6.33
C PRO A 93 -11.12 -5.15 -5.63
N GLN A 94 -10.55 -4.66 -4.53
CA GLN A 94 -11.07 -3.46 -3.84
C GLN A 94 -10.94 -2.23 -4.74
N LEU A 95 -9.83 -2.08 -5.46
CA LEU A 95 -9.66 -0.91 -6.32
C LEU A 95 -10.59 -0.95 -7.54
N LEU A 96 -10.65 -2.08 -8.24
CA LEU A 96 -11.45 -2.22 -9.47
C LEU A 96 -12.96 -2.26 -9.16
N GLY A 97 -13.37 -2.92 -8.08
CA GLY A 97 -14.77 -3.02 -7.69
C GLY A 97 -15.39 -1.70 -7.24
N ASN A 98 -14.56 -0.69 -6.95
CA ASN A 98 -15.00 0.63 -6.49
C ASN A 98 -14.74 1.75 -7.50
N GLN A 99 -14.28 1.40 -8.72
CA GLN A 99 -14.23 2.32 -9.85
C GLN A 99 -15.64 2.45 -10.45
N GLN A 100 -16.06 3.69 -10.69
CA GLN A 100 -17.33 4.05 -11.28
C GLN A 100 -17.27 3.98 -12.81
N GLN A 101 -18.43 3.99 -13.46
CA GLN A 101 -18.54 3.90 -14.92
C GLN A 101 -17.83 5.06 -15.65
N ASP A 102 -17.76 6.23 -15.04
CA ASP A 102 -17.05 7.40 -15.57
C ASP A 102 -15.52 7.35 -15.32
N GLY A 103 -15.02 6.28 -14.71
CA GLY A 103 -13.61 6.07 -14.39
C GLY A 103 -13.15 6.68 -13.07
N SER A 104 -14.01 7.42 -12.37
CA SER A 104 -13.72 7.97 -11.04
C SER A 104 -13.84 6.90 -9.96
N TRP A 105 -13.26 7.10 -8.78
CA TRP A 105 -13.48 6.22 -7.62
C TRP A 105 -14.47 6.82 -6.62
N ARG A 106 -15.40 5.98 -6.15
CA ARG A 106 -16.36 6.37 -5.11
C ARG A 106 -15.65 6.68 -3.79
N GLU A 107 -16.34 7.32 -2.86
CA GLU A 107 -15.75 7.60 -1.54
C GLU A 107 -15.38 6.32 -0.77
N GLU A 108 -14.19 6.33 -0.19
CA GLU A 108 -13.71 5.27 0.69
C GLU A 108 -14.23 5.48 2.11
N ARG A 109 -14.54 4.37 2.79
CA ARG A 109 -15.17 4.40 4.12
C ARG A 109 -16.39 5.34 4.20
N PRO A 110 -17.43 5.16 3.34
CA PRO A 110 -18.57 6.08 3.28
C PRO A 110 -19.36 6.15 4.62
N ASN A 111 -19.20 5.17 5.50
CA ASN A 111 -19.82 5.13 6.84
C ASN A 111 -18.90 5.66 7.96
N SER A 112 -17.70 6.15 7.63
CA SER A 112 -16.77 6.75 8.59
C SER A 112 -17.02 8.26 8.69
N THR A 113 -16.87 8.81 9.89
CA THR A 113 -16.90 10.28 10.10
C THR A 113 -15.72 10.99 9.43
N ILE A 114 -14.67 10.25 9.07
CA ILE A 114 -13.47 10.76 8.40
C ILE A 114 -13.00 9.73 7.35
N ALA A 115 -13.13 10.07 6.07
CA ALA A 115 -12.46 9.38 4.97
C ALA A 115 -10.94 9.63 5.01
N SER A 116 -10.14 8.71 4.46
CA SER A 116 -8.68 8.85 4.47
C SER A 116 -8.18 10.05 3.68
N THR A 117 -8.95 10.48 2.68
CA THR A 117 -8.67 11.66 1.86
C THR A 117 -9.21 12.97 2.44
N SER A 118 -9.96 12.94 3.55
CA SER A 118 -10.53 14.16 4.17
C SER A 118 -9.52 15.28 4.45
N PRO A 119 -8.25 15.01 4.85
CA PRO A 119 -7.25 16.06 5.03
C PRO A 119 -6.97 16.91 3.78
N ALA A 120 -7.29 16.42 2.57
CA ALA A 120 -7.16 17.18 1.33
C ALA A 120 -8.29 18.22 1.13
N GLY A 121 -9.27 18.30 2.03
CA GLY A 121 -10.28 19.36 2.02
C GLY A 121 -11.14 19.36 0.76
N ALA A 122 -11.09 20.46 -0.01
CA ALA A 122 -11.83 20.60 -1.27
C ALA A 122 -11.31 19.63 -2.36
N ASP A 123 -10.04 19.24 -2.30
CA ASP A 123 -9.37 18.44 -3.33
C ASP A 123 -9.44 16.94 -3.07
N ARG A 124 -10.28 16.49 -2.11
CA ARG A 124 -10.35 15.08 -1.69
C ARG A 124 -10.66 14.10 -2.83
N SER A 125 -11.51 14.49 -3.79
CA SER A 125 -11.85 13.67 -4.95
C SER A 125 -10.66 13.53 -5.91
N ILE A 126 -9.93 14.63 -6.14
CA ILE A 126 -8.70 14.63 -6.94
C ILE A 126 -7.63 13.78 -6.27
N TYR A 127 -7.46 13.92 -4.95
CA TYR A 127 -6.48 13.15 -4.19
C TYR A 127 -6.80 11.66 -4.22
N ARG A 128 -8.07 11.28 -4.06
CA ARG A 128 -8.54 9.89 -4.23
C ARG A 128 -8.21 9.37 -5.62
N GLN A 129 -8.60 10.12 -6.65
CA GLN A 129 -8.37 9.75 -8.05
C GLN A 129 -6.87 9.52 -8.31
N ALA A 130 -6.03 10.43 -7.85
CA ALA A 130 -4.58 10.36 -8.01
C ALA A 130 -4.01 9.11 -7.33
N LEU A 131 -4.33 8.86 -6.06
CA LEU A 131 -3.82 7.69 -5.34
C LEU A 131 -4.27 6.38 -5.99
N CYS A 132 -5.54 6.27 -6.40
CA CYS A 132 -6.06 5.08 -7.05
C CYS A 132 -5.37 4.83 -8.40
N THR A 133 -5.21 5.88 -9.20
CA THR A 133 -4.50 5.80 -10.48
C THR A 133 -3.05 5.37 -10.25
N LEU A 134 -2.32 6.04 -9.34
CA LEU A 134 -0.93 5.73 -8.98
C LEU A 134 -0.73 4.27 -8.54
N MET A 135 -1.70 3.69 -7.83
CA MET A 135 -1.65 2.28 -7.45
C MET A 135 -1.78 1.33 -8.66
N LEU A 136 -2.56 1.67 -9.68
CA LEU A 136 -2.63 0.91 -10.93
C LEU A 136 -1.39 1.10 -11.81
N GLU A 137 -0.69 2.22 -11.68
CA GLU A 137 0.51 2.46 -12.49
C GLU A 137 1.62 1.43 -12.23
N VAL A 138 1.59 0.72 -11.10
CA VAL A 138 2.63 -0.27 -10.79
C VAL A 138 2.77 -1.36 -11.86
N TYR A 139 1.70 -1.67 -12.59
CA TYR A 139 1.71 -2.69 -13.63
C TYR A 139 2.44 -2.30 -14.91
N TYR A 140 2.62 -1.00 -15.17
CA TYR A 140 3.12 -0.53 -16.47
C TYR A 140 4.20 0.56 -16.37
N ARG A 141 4.26 1.29 -15.25
CA ARG A 141 5.21 2.38 -15.04
C ARG A 141 6.54 1.91 -14.47
N TYR A 142 6.50 0.91 -13.59
CA TYR A 142 7.72 0.35 -13.00
C TYR A 142 8.12 -0.91 -13.77
N LEU A 143 9.16 -0.81 -14.61
CA LEU A 143 10.02 -1.95 -14.87
C LEU A 143 10.45 -2.47 -13.50
N LYS A 144 10.21 -3.75 -13.16
CA LYS A 144 10.64 -4.24 -11.85
C LYS A 144 12.13 -3.92 -11.75
N VAL A 145 12.55 -3.24 -10.67
CA VAL A 145 13.96 -2.87 -10.50
C VAL A 145 14.86 -4.12 -10.45
N ALA A 146 14.26 -5.30 -10.25
CA ALA A 146 14.88 -6.62 -10.36
C ALA A 146 14.71 -7.34 -11.73
N ASP A 147 13.82 -6.90 -12.63
CA ASP A 147 13.60 -7.51 -13.95
C ASP A 147 14.61 -7.03 -15.01
N ARG A 148 15.78 -6.49 -14.61
CA ARG A 148 16.84 -6.22 -15.59
C ARG A 148 17.41 -7.52 -16.20
N GLU A 149 17.13 -8.69 -15.61
CA GLU A 149 17.67 -9.97 -16.09
C GLU A 149 16.65 -11.09 -16.35
N GLU A 150 15.36 -10.94 -16.01
CA GLU A 150 14.36 -12.01 -16.26
C GLU A 150 13.21 -11.54 -17.16
N GLY A 151 12.90 -12.36 -18.16
CA GLY A 151 11.99 -12.07 -19.26
C GLY A 151 10.58 -11.64 -18.84
N SER A 152 10.00 -10.80 -19.69
CA SER A 152 8.67 -10.22 -19.52
C SER A 152 7.60 -11.29 -19.25
N ILE A 153 6.81 -11.09 -18.20
CA ILE A 153 5.63 -11.92 -17.88
C ILE A 153 4.49 -11.79 -18.91
N PHE A 154 4.64 -10.90 -19.90
CA PHE A 154 3.68 -10.69 -20.99
C PHE A 154 4.05 -11.43 -22.28
N GLN A 155 5.11 -12.25 -22.29
CA GLN A 155 5.36 -13.16 -23.41
C GLN A 155 4.54 -14.44 -23.23
N ARG A 156 3.51 -14.59 -24.08
CA ARG A 156 2.85 -15.86 -24.37
C ARG A 156 3.67 -16.68 -25.36
#